data_AF-A0A060WP53-F1
#
_entry.id   AF-A0A060WP53-F1
#
_cell.length_a   1.000
_cell.length_b   1.000
_cell.length_c   1.000
_cell.angle_alpha   90.00
_cell.angle_beta   90.00
_cell.angle_gamma   90.00
#
_symmetry.space_group_name_H-M   'P 1'
#
loop_
_entity.id
_entity.type
_entity.pdbx_description
1 polymer ?
#
loop_
_entity_poly.entity_id
_entity_poly.type
_entity_poly.pdbx_seq_one_letter_code
_entity_poly.pdbx_strand_id
1 'polypeptide(L)'
;MSDALKKRKSKVLRSEMGTPEVKRGRGEGDQDVRVYSEEVELDGRDPEEDYQQYKLTCEALAQLMNDIQELKANGAKDGCAEVEQKRMQSCIHFMSLKKLNRLAHMRLKRGRDQTHEGKQRVDVLHLQLQNLLYEVMHLQKEISKCLEFKSKHEEIDLVSVDEFYQEAPPEVSRTPLTKDDTHQLTLARLDWELEQRKRLAEQYKESLSSKEKIQKGIEVKKEHLSSLQPGLNAIMQASLPVQEYLSMPFEQTQRQTEIARHLPTSLYVLLVQASAYGQACDKSLSVSISGDVDEAKALSKPPEDSQDDDSGDSDAEEEQEKTKRRRPTTGGQLDDKRREMLKRHPLSLCLDLRCKGTHTHTFYSSSFCVSASHR
;
A
#
# COMPACT_ATOMS: atom_id res chain seq x y z
N MET A 1 20.35 -18.97 -10.91
CA MET A 1 21.67 -18.73 -11.53
C MET A 1 22.73 -18.83 -10.43
N SER A 2 23.62 -19.82 -10.56
CA SER A 2 24.95 -19.93 -9.94
C SER A 2 25.07 -20.39 -8.47
N ASP A 3 25.07 -21.72 -8.33
CA ASP A 3 26.04 -22.60 -7.66
C ASP A 3 26.84 -22.14 -6.42
N ALA A 4 26.71 -22.92 -5.34
CA ALA A 4 27.79 -23.15 -4.37
C ALA A 4 27.63 -24.52 -3.67
N LEU A 5 28.12 -25.56 -4.33
CA LEU A 5 28.43 -26.87 -3.75
C LEU A 5 29.39 -26.73 -2.54
N LYS A 6 28.93 -27.08 -1.33
CA LYS A 6 29.83 -27.39 -0.19
C LYS A 6 29.55 -28.77 0.39
N LYS A 7 30.54 -29.64 0.13
CA LYS A 7 30.75 -31.03 0.52
C LYS A 7 30.20 -31.42 1.91
N ARG A 8 29.37 -32.47 1.94
CA ARG A 8 29.08 -33.28 3.15
C ARG A 8 30.40 -33.85 3.71
N LYS A 9 30.74 -33.52 4.95
CA LYS A 9 31.75 -34.23 5.74
C LYS A 9 31.07 -35.34 6.54
N SER A 10 31.64 -36.53 6.46
CA SER A 10 31.22 -37.73 7.19
C SER A 10 31.38 -37.56 8.69
N LYS A 11 30.38 -38.04 9.43
CA LYS A 11 30.32 -38.04 10.90
C LYS A 11 31.30 -39.10 11.42
N VAL A 12 32.42 -38.65 11.97
CA VAL A 12 33.36 -39.51 12.70
C VAL A 12 32.74 -39.82 14.07
N LEU A 13 32.23 -41.04 14.23
CA LEU A 13 31.91 -41.62 15.52
C LEU A 13 33.24 -42.01 16.19
N ARG A 14 33.63 -41.27 17.22
CA ARG A 14 34.77 -41.61 18.07
C ARG A 14 34.33 -42.70 19.05
N SER A 15 34.66 -43.93 18.71
CA SER A 15 34.64 -45.10 19.59
C SER A 15 35.79 -44.96 20.59
N GLU A 16 35.51 -44.51 21.81
CA GLU A 16 36.42 -44.66 22.95
C GLU A 16 36.33 -46.12 23.44
N MET A 17 37.04 -47.02 22.77
CA MET A 17 37.29 -48.38 23.26
C MET A 17 38.58 -48.34 24.08
N GLY A 18 38.44 -48.07 25.38
CA GLY A 18 39.51 -48.28 26.35
C GLY A 18 39.60 -49.75 26.71
N THR A 19 40.72 -50.38 26.34
CA THR A 19 41.12 -51.74 26.70
C THR A 19 41.05 -52.00 28.22
N PRO A 20 40.60 -53.19 28.67
CA PRO A 20 40.64 -53.55 30.08
C PRO A 20 42.08 -53.98 30.43
N GLU A 21 42.80 -53.17 31.21
CA GLU A 21 44.01 -53.65 31.88
C GLU A 21 43.60 -54.63 32.99
N VAL A 22 43.91 -55.91 32.77
CA VAL A 22 43.89 -56.96 33.76
C VAL A 22 44.97 -56.65 34.80
N LYS A 23 44.60 -55.97 35.89
CA LYS A 23 45.41 -55.92 37.10
C LYS A 23 45.15 -57.18 37.92
N ARG A 24 46.15 -58.07 37.89
CA ARG A 24 46.26 -59.24 38.75
C ARG A 24 46.06 -58.84 40.21
N GLY A 25 45.13 -59.54 40.85
CA GLY A 25 44.74 -59.31 42.23
C GLY A 25 45.89 -59.42 43.22
N ARG A 26 45.96 -58.44 44.12
CA ARG A 26 46.65 -58.59 45.41
C ARG A 26 46.01 -57.63 46.43
N GLY A 27 45.06 -58.14 47.21
CA GLY A 27 44.68 -57.57 48.50
C GLY A 27 43.65 -56.44 48.55
N GLU A 28 42.61 -56.43 47.71
CA GLU A 28 41.54 -55.40 47.80
C GLU A 28 40.54 -55.64 48.95
N GLY A 29 40.31 -56.89 49.37
CA GLY A 29 39.29 -57.21 50.37
C GLY A 29 39.49 -56.57 51.76
N ASP A 30 40.73 -56.31 52.19
CA ASP A 30 41.01 -55.72 53.50
C ASP A 30 41.06 -54.18 53.46
N GLN A 31 41.37 -53.59 52.29
CA GLN A 31 41.29 -52.15 52.06
C GLN A 31 39.85 -51.70 51.90
N ASP A 32 39.02 -52.42 51.12
CA ASP A 32 37.61 -52.08 50.95
C ASP A 32 36.84 -52.22 52.25
N VAL A 33 37.11 -53.24 53.07
CA VAL A 33 36.47 -53.40 54.39
C VAL A 33 36.89 -52.29 55.37
N ARG A 34 38.16 -51.88 55.37
CA ARG A 34 38.63 -50.73 56.18
C ARG A 34 38.10 -49.39 55.68
N VAL A 35 38.00 -49.20 54.36
CA VAL A 35 37.44 -47.98 53.76
C VAL A 35 35.95 -47.90 54.09
N TYR A 36 35.19 -48.99 53.98
CA TYR A 36 33.79 -49.03 54.42
C TYR A 36 33.65 -48.76 55.92
N SER A 37 34.54 -49.31 56.75
CA SER A 37 34.53 -49.04 58.20
C SER A 37 34.80 -47.57 58.50
N GLU A 38 35.76 -46.94 57.83
CA GLU A 38 36.09 -45.52 58.05
C GLU A 38 35.05 -44.57 57.43
N GLU A 39 34.43 -44.92 56.30
CA GLU A 39 33.33 -44.16 55.70
C GLU A 39 32.09 -44.16 56.59
N VAL A 40 31.76 -45.29 57.21
CA VAL A 40 30.67 -45.39 58.19
C VAL A 40 31.03 -44.66 59.49
N GLU A 41 32.28 -44.71 59.93
CA GLU A 41 32.75 -43.90 61.06
C GLU A 41 32.61 -42.39 60.80
N LEU A 42 32.70 -41.93 59.55
CA LEU A 42 32.53 -40.50 59.20
C LEU A 42 31.10 -40.00 59.39
N ASP A 43 30.09 -40.87 59.29
CA ASP A 43 28.69 -40.47 59.39
C ASP A 43 28.27 -40.15 60.83
N GLY A 44 28.95 -40.73 61.81
CA GLY A 44 28.69 -40.49 63.23
C GLY A 44 29.59 -39.45 63.89
N ARG A 45 30.55 -38.86 63.16
CA ARG A 45 31.55 -37.94 63.72
C ARG A 45 31.30 -36.50 63.32
N ASP A 46 31.30 -35.62 64.31
CA ASP A 46 31.17 -34.18 64.10
C ASP A 46 32.49 -33.57 63.55
N PRO A 47 32.44 -32.79 62.45
CA PRO A 47 33.63 -32.15 61.90
C PRO A 47 34.33 -31.20 62.88
N GLU A 48 33.59 -30.52 63.76
CA GLU A 48 34.15 -29.59 64.73
C GLU A 48 34.87 -30.34 65.86
N GLU A 49 34.29 -31.43 66.36
CA GLU A 49 34.97 -32.33 67.31
C GLU A 49 36.23 -32.96 66.73
N ASP A 50 36.22 -33.41 65.47
CA ASP A 50 37.43 -33.92 64.79
C ASP A 50 38.51 -32.83 64.68
N TYR A 51 38.13 -31.58 64.41
CA TYR A 51 39.07 -30.46 64.37
C TYR A 51 39.65 -30.14 65.74
N GLN A 52 38.84 -30.18 66.80
CA GLN A 52 39.30 -30.00 68.17
C GLN A 52 40.26 -31.13 68.59
N GLN A 53 39.95 -32.38 68.26
CA GLN A 53 40.84 -33.52 68.48
C GLN A 53 42.17 -33.34 67.74
N TYR A 54 42.12 -32.91 66.47
CA TYR A 54 43.32 -32.59 65.70
C TYR A 54 44.18 -31.52 66.39
N LYS A 55 43.57 -30.41 66.82
CA LYS A 55 44.26 -29.34 67.54
C LYS A 55 44.92 -29.83 68.83
N LEU A 56 44.17 -30.56 69.67
CA LEU A 56 44.69 -31.13 70.93
C LEU A 56 45.84 -32.11 70.68
N THR A 57 45.75 -32.95 69.65
CA THR A 57 46.84 -33.88 69.31
C THR A 57 48.10 -33.16 68.80
N CYS A 58 47.96 -32.05 68.09
CA CYS A 58 49.09 -31.20 67.69
C CYS A 58 49.75 -30.51 68.90
N GLU A 59 48.95 -29.98 69.83
CA GLU A 59 49.44 -29.37 71.07
C GLU A 59 50.18 -30.40 71.95
N ALA A 60 49.60 -31.59 72.13
CA ALA A 60 50.23 -32.70 72.86
C ALA A 60 51.54 -33.16 72.18
N LEU A 61 51.56 -33.25 70.85
CA LEU A 61 52.77 -33.60 70.11
C LEU A 61 53.86 -32.53 70.26
N ALA A 62 53.50 -31.25 70.26
CA ALA A 62 54.43 -30.15 70.50
C ALA A 62 55.02 -30.19 71.92
N GLN A 63 54.19 -30.48 72.93
CA GLN A 63 54.65 -30.69 74.31
C GLN A 63 55.64 -31.86 74.41
N LEU A 64 55.33 -33.01 73.78
CA LEU A 64 56.24 -34.15 73.77
C LEU A 64 57.57 -33.84 73.07
N MET A 65 57.56 -33.05 72.00
CA MET A 65 58.77 -32.60 71.31
C MET A 65 59.61 -31.66 72.20
N ASN A 66 58.97 -30.74 72.93
CA ASN A 66 59.64 -29.86 73.90
C ASN A 66 60.25 -30.68 75.05
N ASP A 67 59.52 -31.62 75.62
CA ASP A 67 60.01 -32.51 76.69
C ASP A 67 61.23 -33.32 76.22
N ILE A 68 61.20 -33.86 75.00
CA ILE A 68 62.35 -34.59 74.43
C ILE A 68 63.54 -33.63 74.25
N GLN A 69 63.31 -32.39 73.84
CA GLN A 69 64.35 -31.38 73.70
C GLN A 69 64.99 -31.01 75.05
N GLU A 70 64.18 -30.82 76.10
CA GLU A 70 64.65 -30.54 77.46
C GLU A 70 65.43 -31.72 78.06
N LEU A 71 64.93 -32.94 77.90
CA LEU A 71 65.64 -34.16 78.35
C LEU A 71 67.00 -34.29 77.66
N LYS A 72 67.07 -33.98 76.36
CA LYS A 72 68.35 -33.96 75.62
C LYS A 72 69.27 -32.82 76.07
N ALA A 73 68.75 -31.64 76.34
CA ALA A 73 69.52 -30.50 76.86
C ALA A 73 70.11 -30.76 78.25
N ASN A 74 69.40 -31.53 79.08
CA ASN A 74 69.83 -31.93 80.43
C ASN A 74 70.80 -33.14 80.43
N GLY A 75 71.29 -33.57 79.27
CA GLY A 75 72.34 -34.59 79.15
C GLY A 75 71.84 -36.04 79.05
N ALA A 76 70.56 -36.27 78.78
CA ALA A 76 70.06 -37.62 78.50
C ALA A 76 70.70 -38.18 77.22
N LYS A 77 71.22 -39.41 77.30
CA LYS A 77 71.77 -40.12 76.12
C LYS A 77 70.64 -40.56 75.19
N ASP A 78 70.90 -40.57 73.88
CA ASP A 78 69.97 -41.14 72.89
C ASP A 78 69.74 -42.62 73.22
N GLY A 79 68.47 -43.04 73.28
CA GLY A 79 68.06 -44.38 73.71
C GLY A 79 67.77 -44.55 75.21
N CYS A 80 67.74 -43.47 76.00
CA CYS A 80 67.20 -43.52 77.36
C CYS A 80 65.71 -43.92 77.34
N ALA A 81 65.28 -44.76 78.30
CA ALA A 81 63.91 -45.28 78.38
C ALA A 81 62.84 -44.17 78.36
N GLU A 82 63.09 -43.03 79.00
CA GLU A 82 62.19 -41.88 79.02
C GLU A 82 62.04 -41.20 77.64
N VAL A 83 63.14 -41.10 76.89
CA VAL A 83 63.15 -40.51 75.53
C VAL A 83 62.43 -41.43 74.56
N GLU A 84 62.65 -42.75 74.65
CA GLU A 84 61.96 -43.73 73.80
C GLU A 84 60.46 -43.83 74.14
N GLN A 85 60.08 -43.69 75.41
CA GLN A 85 58.68 -43.62 75.82
C GLN A 85 57.97 -42.39 75.21
N LYS A 86 58.59 -41.21 75.28
CA LYS A 86 58.05 -39.98 74.67
C LYS A 86 58.01 -40.06 73.14
N ARG A 87 58.98 -40.72 72.50
CA ARG A 87 58.97 -41.04 71.06
C ARG A 87 57.82 -41.97 70.69
N MET A 88 57.59 -43.02 71.45
CA MET A 88 56.46 -43.94 71.25
C MET A 88 55.11 -43.21 71.38
N GLN A 89 54.95 -42.34 72.39
CA GLN A 89 53.76 -41.49 72.52
C GLN A 89 53.59 -40.54 71.32
N SER A 90 54.68 -39.95 70.83
CA SER A 90 54.66 -39.11 69.62
C SER A 90 54.22 -39.90 68.38
N CYS A 91 54.67 -41.14 68.22
CA CYS A 91 54.24 -42.03 67.13
C CYS A 91 52.72 -42.31 67.17
N ILE A 92 52.15 -42.49 68.37
CA ILE A 92 50.70 -42.67 68.53
C ILE A 92 49.95 -41.40 68.09
N HIS A 93 50.42 -40.21 68.49
CA HIS A 93 49.83 -38.96 68.02
C HIS A 93 49.95 -38.78 66.50
N PHE A 94 51.09 -39.16 65.88
CA PHE A 94 51.22 -39.15 64.43
C PHE A 94 50.26 -40.11 63.73
N MET A 95 50.01 -41.29 64.29
CA MET A 95 49.01 -42.23 63.76
C MET A 95 47.60 -41.62 63.85
N SER A 96 47.27 -40.95 64.96
CA SER A 96 46.01 -40.24 65.13
C SER A 96 45.83 -39.11 64.10
N LEU A 97 46.86 -38.29 63.88
CA LEU A 97 46.86 -37.22 62.90
C LEU A 97 46.68 -37.75 61.46
N LYS A 98 47.34 -38.87 61.12
CA LYS A 98 47.15 -39.53 59.82
C LYS A 98 45.72 -40.05 59.64
N LYS A 99 45.12 -40.62 60.68
CA LYS A 99 43.70 -41.04 60.66
C LYS A 99 42.78 -39.83 60.43
N LEU A 100 42.93 -38.77 61.23
CA LEU A 100 42.14 -37.53 61.09
C LEU A 100 42.28 -36.90 59.69
N ASN A 101 43.49 -36.90 59.12
CA ASN A 101 43.72 -36.40 57.77
C ASN A 101 43.02 -37.24 56.69
N ARG A 102 43.07 -38.58 56.81
CA ARG A 102 42.34 -39.49 55.91
C ARG A 102 40.83 -39.23 55.98
N LEU A 103 40.28 -39.13 57.19
CA LEU A 103 38.87 -38.81 57.43
C LEU A 103 38.47 -37.46 56.79
N ALA A 104 39.31 -36.42 56.93
CA ALA A 104 39.07 -35.13 56.30
C ALA A 104 39.04 -35.20 54.76
N HIS A 105 39.98 -35.93 54.15
CA HIS A 105 40.01 -36.13 52.69
C HIS A 105 38.78 -36.90 52.19
N MET A 106 38.34 -37.93 52.92
CA MET A 106 37.14 -38.68 52.59
C MET A 106 35.87 -37.81 52.68
N ARG A 107 35.73 -37.02 53.75
CA ARG A 107 34.63 -36.06 53.91
C ARG A 107 34.60 -35.03 52.77
N LEU A 108 35.76 -34.52 52.37
CA LEU A 108 35.89 -33.59 51.25
C LEU A 108 35.49 -34.22 49.91
N LYS A 109 35.96 -35.44 49.64
CA LYS A 109 35.59 -36.18 48.43
C LYS A 109 34.08 -36.40 48.37
N ARG A 110 33.47 -36.87 49.46
CA ARG A 110 32.02 -37.08 49.56
C ARG A 110 31.23 -35.80 49.28
N GLY A 111 31.63 -34.68 49.90
CA GLY A 111 30.97 -33.39 49.66
C GLY A 111 31.10 -32.92 48.20
N ARG A 112 32.27 -33.15 47.58
CA ARG A 112 32.49 -32.83 46.16
C ARG A 112 31.62 -33.69 45.24
N ASP A 113 31.56 -34.99 45.48
CA ASP A 113 30.80 -35.92 44.64
C ASP A 113 29.30 -35.63 44.77
N GLN A 114 28.80 -35.42 46.00
CA GLN A 114 27.40 -35.06 46.24
C GLN A 114 27.00 -33.73 45.59
N THR A 115 27.85 -32.70 45.68
CA THR A 115 27.59 -31.40 45.02
C THR A 115 27.66 -31.52 43.49
N HIS A 116 28.57 -32.35 42.97
CA HIS A 116 28.67 -32.61 41.53
C HIS A 116 27.43 -33.34 40.99
N GLU A 117 26.95 -34.37 41.68
CA GLU A 117 25.70 -35.05 41.32
C GLU A 117 24.49 -34.12 41.37
N GLY A 118 24.40 -33.27 42.41
CA GLY A 118 23.36 -32.24 42.51
C GLY A 118 23.39 -31.28 41.31
N LYS A 119 24.59 -30.82 40.94
CA LYS A 119 24.79 -29.99 39.75
C LYS A 119 24.34 -30.70 38.47
N GLN A 120 24.75 -31.95 38.25
CA GLN A 120 24.36 -32.70 37.04
C GLN A 120 22.84 -32.84 36.92
N ARG A 121 22.13 -33.09 38.03
CA ARG A 121 20.65 -33.13 38.03
C ARG A 121 20.05 -31.79 37.63
N VAL A 122 20.59 -30.69 38.14
CA VAL A 122 20.13 -29.34 37.78
C VAL A 122 20.40 -29.04 36.30
N ASP A 123 21.57 -29.42 35.77
CA ASP A 123 21.92 -29.21 34.37
C ASP A 123 20.96 -29.95 33.43
N VAL A 124 20.55 -31.18 33.78
CA VAL A 124 19.55 -31.96 33.02
C VAL A 124 18.18 -31.27 33.04
N LEU A 125 17.71 -30.82 34.20
CA LEU A 125 16.44 -30.10 34.32
C LEU A 125 16.49 -28.76 33.57
N HIS A 126 17.61 -28.06 33.62
CA HIS A 126 17.80 -26.81 32.88
C HIS A 126 17.72 -27.06 31.37
N LEU A 127 18.31 -28.15 30.87
CA LEU A 127 18.20 -28.51 29.46
C LEU A 127 16.75 -28.82 29.05
N GLN A 128 16.00 -29.54 29.89
CA GLN A 128 14.57 -29.79 29.63
C GLN A 128 13.76 -28.48 29.59
N LEU A 129 14.04 -27.55 30.51
CA LEU A 129 13.43 -26.23 30.50
C LEU A 129 13.74 -25.46 29.20
N GLN A 130 14.99 -25.47 28.73
CA GLN A 130 15.37 -24.82 27.47
C GLN A 130 14.62 -25.41 26.26
N ASN A 131 14.44 -26.73 26.22
CA ASN A 131 13.66 -27.38 25.17
C ASN A 131 12.20 -26.89 25.17
N LEU A 132 11.57 -26.81 26.35
CA LEU A 132 10.19 -26.31 26.48
C LEU A 132 10.09 -24.82 26.12
N LEU A 133 11.05 -23.99 26.53
CA LEU A 133 11.08 -22.57 26.16
C LEU A 133 11.19 -22.38 24.65
N TYR A 134 11.99 -23.23 23.99
CA TYR A 134 12.08 -23.23 22.53
C TYR A 134 10.75 -23.62 21.89
N GLU A 135 10.06 -24.64 22.41
CA GLU A 135 8.75 -25.07 21.92
C GLU A 135 7.70 -23.96 22.08
N VAL A 136 7.63 -23.32 23.25
CA VAL A 136 6.74 -22.17 23.50
C VAL A 136 7.04 -21.04 22.52
N MET A 137 8.31 -20.70 22.32
CA MET A 137 8.71 -19.66 21.37
C MET A 137 8.30 -20.03 19.93
N HIS A 138 8.47 -21.29 19.53
CA HIS A 138 8.07 -21.75 18.20
C HIS A 138 6.55 -21.65 18.00
N LEU A 139 5.78 -22.17 18.95
CA LEU A 139 4.31 -22.10 18.91
C LEU A 139 3.82 -20.66 18.90
N GLN A 140 4.42 -19.77 19.68
CA GLN A 140 4.08 -18.35 19.69
C GLN A 140 4.34 -17.70 18.32
N LYS A 141 5.48 -18.01 17.68
CA LYS A 141 5.77 -17.54 16.30
C LYS A 141 4.75 -18.07 15.30
N GLU A 142 4.34 -19.32 15.44
CA GLU A 142 3.34 -19.94 14.57
C GLU A 142 1.96 -19.30 14.76
N ILE A 143 1.56 -19.03 16.00
CA ILE A 143 0.34 -18.28 16.31
C ILE A 143 0.39 -16.88 15.70
N SER A 144 1.48 -16.12 15.89
CA SER A 144 1.64 -14.79 15.28
C SER A 144 1.51 -14.86 13.76
N LYS A 145 2.16 -15.84 13.12
CA LYS A 145 2.06 -16.05 11.67
C LYS A 145 0.62 -16.37 11.22
N CYS A 146 -0.12 -17.16 12.00
CA CYS A 146 -1.52 -17.45 11.70
C CYS A 146 -2.42 -16.23 11.91
N LEU A 147 -2.13 -15.37 12.90
CA LEU A 147 -2.86 -14.12 13.14
C LEU A 147 -2.54 -13.02 12.12
N GLU A 148 -1.37 -13.06 11.51
CA GLU A 148 -0.99 -12.19 10.39
C GLU A 148 -1.71 -12.54 9.08
N PHE A 149 -2.47 -13.65 9.05
CA PHE A 149 -3.28 -14.00 7.89
C PHE A 149 -4.38 -12.96 7.69
N LYS A 150 -4.20 -12.11 6.69
CA LYS A 150 -5.24 -11.21 6.19
C LYS A 150 -5.92 -11.85 5.01
N SER A 151 -7.22 -12.06 5.13
CA SER A 151 -8.01 -12.55 4.01
C SER A 151 -8.48 -11.37 3.16
N LYS A 152 -8.54 -11.57 1.84
CA LYS A 152 -8.85 -10.52 0.87
C LYS A 152 -10.21 -9.85 1.10
N HIS A 153 -11.14 -10.51 1.77
CA HIS A 153 -12.46 -9.96 2.06
C HIS A 153 -12.44 -8.75 3.03
N GLU A 154 -11.37 -8.56 3.80
CA GLU A 154 -11.21 -7.39 4.68
C GLU A 154 -11.00 -6.08 3.91
N GLU A 155 -10.47 -6.16 2.69
CA GLU A 155 -10.21 -4.99 1.83
C GLU A 155 -11.40 -4.65 0.91
N ILE A 156 -12.41 -5.50 0.86
CA ILE A 156 -13.56 -5.32 -0.03
C ILE A 156 -14.62 -4.51 0.70
N ASP A 157 -14.95 -3.34 0.17
CA ASP A 157 -16.11 -2.57 0.62
C ASP A 157 -17.39 -3.35 0.28
N LEU A 158 -18.10 -3.76 1.32
CA LEU A 158 -19.33 -4.55 1.20
C LEU A 158 -20.58 -3.66 1.33
N VAL A 159 -21.64 -3.98 0.58
CA VAL A 159 -22.98 -3.37 0.66
C VAL A 159 -23.48 -3.37 2.10
N SER A 160 -24.06 -2.27 2.57
CA SER A 160 -24.45 -2.11 3.97
C SER A 160 -25.42 -3.23 4.44
N VAL A 161 -25.44 -3.52 5.74
CA VAL A 161 -26.26 -4.60 6.29
C VAL A 161 -27.75 -4.34 6.04
N ASP A 162 -28.17 -3.07 6.11
CA ASP A 162 -29.56 -2.67 5.91
C ASP A 162 -30.00 -2.84 4.46
N GLU A 163 -29.17 -2.43 3.50
CA GLU A 163 -29.44 -2.61 2.06
C GLU A 163 -29.41 -4.09 1.68
N PHE A 164 -28.48 -4.87 2.25
CA PHE A 164 -28.40 -6.31 2.05
C PHE A 164 -29.70 -7.01 2.44
N TYR A 165 -30.26 -6.73 3.62
CA TYR A 165 -31.50 -7.37 4.05
C TYR A 165 -32.75 -6.89 3.29
N GLN A 166 -32.69 -5.71 2.65
CA GLN A 166 -33.79 -5.19 1.82
C GLN A 166 -33.78 -5.77 0.41
N GLU A 167 -32.60 -5.90 -0.20
CA GLU A 167 -32.47 -6.29 -1.60
C GLU A 167 -32.21 -7.78 -1.82
N ALA A 168 -31.57 -8.47 -0.86
CA ALA A 168 -31.17 -9.85 -1.03
C ALA A 168 -32.38 -10.81 -0.92
N PRO A 169 -32.50 -11.79 -1.85
CA PRO A 169 -33.51 -12.84 -1.77
C PRO A 169 -33.45 -13.61 -0.44
N PRO A 170 -34.59 -14.12 0.06
CA PRO A 170 -34.65 -14.87 1.32
C PRO A 170 -33.81 -16.16 1.31
N GLU A 171 -33.53 -16.71 0.11
CA GLU A 171 -32.68 -17.89 -0.09
C GLU A 171 -31.19 -17.63 0.24
N VAL A 172 -30.74 -16.39 0.01
CA VAL A 172 -29.35 -15.93 0.24
C VAL A 172 -29.24 -15.23 1.59
N SER A 173 -30.19 -14.37 1.94
CA SER A 173 -30.12 -13.57 3.17
C SER A 173 -30.20 -14.40 4.45
N ARG A 174 -30.88 -15.56 4.41
CA ARG A 174 -30.98 -16.55 5.50
C ARG A 174 -31.04 -15.89 6.88
N THR A 175 -31.95 -14.94 7.01
CA THR A 175 -32.11 -14.05 8.19
C THR A 175 -32.05 -14.73 9.56
N PRO A 176 -32.58 -15.96 9.79
CA PRO A 176 -32.46 -16.60 11.10
C PRO A 176 -31.04 -17.08 11.44
N LEU A 177 -30.18 -17.36 10.45
CA LEU A 177 -28.80 -17.80 10.66
C LEU A 177 -27.81 -16.63 10.63
N THR A 178 -28.06 -15.63 9.79
CA THR A 178 -27.16 -14.49 9.61
C THR A 178 -27.28 -13.43 10.71
N LYS A 179 -28.37 -13.41 11.47
CA LYS A 179 -28.53 -12.47 12.60
C LYS A 179 -27.75 -12.89 13.84
N ASP A 180 -27.56 -14.19 14.03
CA ASP A 180 -26.90 -14.74 15.23
C ASP A 180 -25.39 -14.94 15.02
N ASP A 181 -24.94 -15.14 13.77
CA ASP A 181 -23.54 -15.38 13.42
C ASP A 181 -23.00 -14.36 12.40
N THR A 182 -22.07 -13.50 12.87
CA THR A 182 -21.38 -12.49 12.06
C THR A 182 -20.62 -13.09 10.88
N HIS A 183 -20.04 -14.29 11.01
CA HIS A 183 -19.31 -14.92 9.92
C HIS A 183 -20.25 -15.40 8.81
N GLN A 184 -21.40 -15.96 9.18
CA GLN A 184 -22.42 -16.35 8.21
C GLN A 184 -23.01 -15.12 7.52
N LEU A 185 -23.17 -14.01 8.23
CA LEU A 185 -23.58 -12.74 7.64
C LEU A 185 -22.59 -12.24 6.57
N THR A 186 -21.27 -12.28 6.86
CA THR A 186 -20.26 -11.81 5.88
C THR A 186 -20.20 -12.72 4.66
N LEU A 187 -20.30 -14.04 4.83
CA LEU A 187 -20.37 -14.99 3.72
C LEU A 187 -21.61 -14.75 2.84
N ALA A 188 -22.78 -14.60 3.45
CA ALA A 188 -24.02 -14.35 2.71
C ALA A 188 -23.99 -13.01 1.95
N ARG A 189 -23.38 -11.97 2.53
CA ARG A 189 -23.14 -10.68 1.86
C ARG A 189 -22.20 -10.82 0.66
N LEU A 190 -21.10 -11.56 0.81
CA LEU A 190 -20.14 -11.82 -0.28
C LEU A 190 -20.79 -12.60 -1.43
N ASP A 191 -21.59 -13.62 -1.12
CA ASP A 191 -22.30 -14.41 -2.13
C ASP A 191 -23.31 -13.56 -2.90
N TRP A 192 -24.08 -12.72 -2.19
CA TRP A 192 -25.01 -11.79 -2.83
C TRP A 192 -24.32 -10.79 -3.74
N GLU A 193 -23.22 -10.18 -3.29
CA GLU A 193 -22.46 -9.26 -4.13
C GLU A 193 -21.88 -9.93 -5.37
N LEU A 194 -21.42 -11.17 -5.23
CA LEU A 194 -20.91 -11.94 -6.35
C LEU A 194 -22.02 -12.18 -7.38
N GLU A 195 -23.23 -12.54 -6.93
CA GLU A 195 -24.40 -12.67 -7.80
C GLU A 195 -24.81 -11.35 -8.45
N GLN A 196 -24.83 -10.25 -7.68
CA GLN A 196 -25.11 -8.90 -8.20
C GLN A 196 -24.10 -8.50 -9.28
N ARG A 197 -22.79 -8.68 -9.03
CA ARG A 197 -21.73 -8.37 -10.00
C ARG A 197 -21.85 -9.21 -11.27
N LYS A 198 -22.19 -10.50 -11.15
CA LYS A 198 -22.46 -11.36 -12.31
C LYS A 198 -23.65 -10.86 -13.12
N ARG A 199 -24.75 -10.51 -12.45
CA ARG A 199 -25.96 -10.00 -13.10
C ARG A 199 -25.70 -8.67 -13.82
N LEU A 200 -25.02 -7.74 -13.15
CA LEU A 200 -24.64 -6.44 -13.73
C LEU A 200 -23.69 -6.59 -14.90
N ALA A 201 -22.73 -7.52 -14.83
CA ALA A 201 -21.82 -7.80 -15.94
C ALA A 201 -22.57 -8.33 -17.18
N GLU A 202 -23.55 -9.22 -17.00
CA GLU A 202 -24.37 -9.71 -18.13
C GLU A 202 -25.27 -8.59 -18.69
N GLN A 203 -25.92 -7.79 -17.83
CA GLN A 203 -26.71 -6.63 -18.28
C GLN A 203 -25.86 -5.60 -19.04
N TYR A 204 -24.64 -5.34 -18.58
CA TYR A 204 -23.70 -4.45 -19.25
C TYR A 204 -23.32 -5.00 -20.64
N LYS A 205 -23.05 -6.29 -20.75
CA LYS A 205 -22.74 -6.97 -22.01
C LYS A 205 -23.93 -6.95 -22.97
N GLU A 206 -25.15 -7.19 -22.49
CA GLU A 206 -26.38 -7.07 -23.28
C GLU A 206 -26.58 -5.63 -23.78
N SER A 207 -26.36 -4.65 -22.90
CA SER A 207 -26.47 -3.23 -23.24
C SER A 207 -25.42 -2.80 -24.27
N LEU A 208 -24.18 -3.29 -24.16
CA LEU A 208 -23.14 -3.10 -25.16
C LEU A 208 -23.54 -3.71 -26.52
N SER A 209 -24.07 -4.93 -26.53
CA SER A 209 -24.59 -5.56 -27.76
C SER A 209 -25.71 -4.73 -28.39
N SER A 210 -26.62 -4.20 -27.57
CA SER A 210 -27.71 -3.33 -28.03
C SER A 210 -27.16 -2.01 -28.62
N LYS A 211 -26.20 -1.38 -27.93
CA LYS A 211 -25.51 -0.18 -28.41
C LYS A 211 -24.85 -0.43 -29.77
N GLU A 212 -24.11 -1.53 -29.92
CA GLU A 212 -23.47 -1.89 -31.20
C GLU A 212 -24.49 -2.11 -32.33
N LYS A 213 -25.63 -2.77 -32.04
CA LYS A 213 -26.70 -2.96 -33.03
C LYS A 213 -27.30 -1.63 -33.46
N ILE A 214 -27.58 -0.73 -32.51
CA ILE A 214 -28.11 0.61 -32.81
C ILE A 214 -27.07 1.42 -33.60
N GLN A 215 -25.80 1.36 -33.22
CA GLN A 215 -24.72 2.05 -33.92
C GLN A 215 -24.60 1.59 -35.37
N LYS A 216 -24.59 0.28 -35.63
CA LYS A 216 -24.63 -0.28 -36.99
C LYS A 216 -25.89 0.18 -37.76
N GLY A 217 -27.05 0.21 -37.09
CA GLY A 217 -28.28 0.73 -37.66
C GLY A 217 -28.20 2.21 -38.05
N ILE A 218 -27.51 3.03 -37.24
CA ILE A 218 -27.25 4.44 -37.55
C ILE A 218 -26.28 4.56 -38.74
N GLU A 219 -25.22 3.75 -38.80
CA GLU A 219 -24.27 3.73 -39.91
C GLU A 219 -24.97 3.41 -41.23
N VAL A 220 -25.79 2.35 -41.28
CA VAL A 220 -26.58 1.99 -42.47
C VAL A 220 -27.54 3.12 -42.88
N LYS A 221 -28.21 3.77 -41.92
CA LYS A 221 -29.09 4.91 -42.21
C LYS A 221 -28.30 6.11 -42.74
N LYS A 222 -27.12 6.39 -42.19
CA LYS A 222 -26.22 7.44 -42.69
C LYS A 222 -25.74 7.15 -44.10
N GLU A 223 -25.34 5.91 -44.38
CA GLU A 223 -24.97 5.47 -45.73
C GLU A 223 -26.14 5.65 -46.70
N HIS A 224 -27.36 5.22 -46.33
CA HIS A 224 -28.55 5.42 -47.14
C HIS A 224 -28.80 6.90 -47.44
N LEU A 225 -28.76 7.77 -46.42
CA LEU A 225 -28.92 9.22 -46.62
C LEU A 225 -27.81 9.80 -47.51
N SER A 226 -26.56 9.37 -47.31
CA SER A 226 -25.43 9.81 -48.14
C SER A 226 -25.56 9.34 -49.60
N SER A 227 -26.18 8.18 -49.83
CA SER A 227 -26.46 7.65 -51.17
C SER A 227 -27.64 8.37 -51.86
N LEU A 228 -28.60 8.85 -51.07
CA LEU A 228 -29.75 9.61 -51.57
C LEU A 228 -29.38 11.04 -51.95
N GLN A 229 -28.44 11.66 -51.23
CA GLN A 229 -28.03 13.05 -51.44
C GLN A 229 -27.62 13.36 -52.89
N PRO A 230 -26.76 12.56 -53.58
CA PRO A 230 -26.47 12.75 -55.00
C PRO A 230 -27.70 12.66 -55.91
N GLY A 231 -28.64 11.74 -55.62
CA GLY A 231 -29.87 11.59 -56.38
C GLY A 231 -30.78 12.81 -56.27
N LEU A 232 -30.96 13.32 -55.05
CA LEU A 232 -31.71 14.57 -54.82
C LEU A 232 -31.02 15.77 -55.48
N ASN A 233 -29.70 15.87 -55.39
CA ASN A 233 -28.92 16.91 -56.07
C ASN A 233 -29.08 16.82 -57.60
N ALA A 234 -29.07 15.61 -58.17
CA ALA A 234 -29.28 15.40 -59.59
C ALA A 234 -30.69 15.83 -60.05
N ILE A 235 -31.72 15.50 -59.27
CA ILE A 235 -33.09 15.97 -59.53
C ILE A 235 -33.17 17.49 -59.46
N MET A 236 -32.55 18.09 -58.45
CA MET A 236 -32.49 19.55 -58.28
C MET A 236 -31.85 20.21 -59.51
N GLN A 237 -30.67 19.75 -59.94
CA GLN A 237 -29.98 20.26 -61.12
C GLN A 237 -30.79 20.05 -62.42
N ALA A 238 -31.43 18.89 -62.58
CA ALA A 238 -32.27 18.61 -63.74
C ALA A 238 -33.55 19.48 -63.79
N SER A 239 -34.01 19.98 -62.64
CA SER A 239 -35.19 20.85 -62.54
C SER A 239 -34.89 22.33 -62.87
N LEU A 240 -33.62 22.75 -62.85
CA LEU A 240 -33.20 24.14 -63.10
C LEU A 240 -33.70 24.71 -64.45
N PRO A 241 -33.57 24.01 -65.59
CA PRO A 241 -34.03 24.55 -66.88
C PRO A 241 -35.55 24.76 -66.92
N VAL A 242 -36.30 23.90 -66.24
CA VAL A 242 -37.77 24.02 -66.13
C VAL A 242 -38.14 25.19 -65.22
N GLN A 243 -37.41 25.40 -64.12
CA GLN A 243 -37.58 26.56 -63.24
C GLN A 243 -37.30 27.87 -63.98
N GLU A 244 -36.24 27.92 -64.79
CA GLU A 244 -35.90 29.08 -65.63
C GLU A 244 -36.99 29.33 -66.69
N TYR A 245 -37.46 28.28 -67.37
CA TYR A 245 -38.51 28.39 -68.38
C TYR A 245 -39.85 28.89 -67.82
N LEU A 246 -40.25 28.39 -66.64
CA LEU A 246 -41.48 28.80 -65.98
C LEU A 246 -41.32 30.08 -65.13
N SER A 247 -40.13 30.70 -65.12
CA SER A 247 -39.81 31.88 -64.30
C SER A 247 -40.12 31.68 -62.81
N MET A 248 -39.83 30.48 -62.29
CA MET A 248 -40.04 30.11 -60.89
C MET A 248 -38.70 29.80 -60.19
N PRO A 249 -37.94 30.82 -59.74
CA PRO A 249 -36.61 30.65 -59.18
C PRO A 249 -36.67 30.24 -57.70
N PHE A 250 -37.13 29.01 -57.42
CA PHE A 250 -37.26 28.49 -56.06
C PHE A 250 -35.92 28.41 -55.33
N GLU A 251 -34.85 27.99 -56.00
CA GLU A 251 -33.54 27.80 -55.36
C GLU A 251 -32.87 29.14 -54.98
N GLN A 252 -32.99 30.16 -55.84
CA GLN A 252 -32.49 31.50 -55.54
C GLN A 252 -33.28 32.14 -54.40
N THR A 253 -34.61 31.96 -54.40
CA THR A 253 -35.50 32.46 -53.33
C THR A 253 -35.19 31.78 -52.00
N GLN A 254 -34.95 30.47 -52.00
CA GLN A 254 -34.60 29.72 -50.80
C GLN A 254 -33.24 30.14 -50.24
N ARG A 255 -32.19 30.25 -51.08
CA ARG A 255 -30.87 30.74 -50.64
C ARG A 255 -30.95 32.17 -50.08
N GLN A 256 -31.70 33.06 -50.74
CA GLN A 256 -31.92 34.41 -50.22
C GLN A 256 -32.65 34.39 -48.87
N THR A 257 -33.61 33.49 -48.68
CA THR A 257 -34.33 33.32 -47.40
C THR A 257 -33.44 32.77 -46.30
N GLU A 258 -32.55 31.81 -46.61
CA GLU A 258 -31.57 31.28 -45.66
C GLU A 258 -30.56 32.35 -45.22
N ILE A 259 -30.04 33.13 -46.16
CA ILE A 259 -29.15 34.26 -45.85
C ILE A 259 -29.92 35.33 -45.06
N ALA A 260 -31.19 35.59 -45.40
CA ALA A 260 -32.05 36.54 -44.71
C ALA A 260 -32.26 36.23 -43.22
N ARG A 261 -32.14 34.96 -42.79
CA ARG A 261 -32.23 34.60 -41.36
C ARG A 261 -31.10 35.21 -40.52
N HIS A 262 -29.97 35.54 -41.14
CA HIS A 262 -28.82 36.15 -40.46
C HIS A 262 -28.79 37.68 -40.60
N LEU A 263 -29.82 38.31 -41.17
CA LEU A 263 -29.91 39.77 -41.24
C LEU A 263 -30.39 40.37 -39.91
N PRO A 264 -29.86 41.54 -39.49
CA PRO A 264 -30.41 42.32 -38.39
C PRO A 264 -31.89 42.63 -38.62
N THR A 265 -32.69 42.67 -37.55
CA THR A 265 -34.16 42.80 -37.61
C THR A 265 -34.62 43.98 -38.47
N SER A 266 -33.95 45.13 -38.38
CA SER A 266 -34.24 46.32 -39.18
C SER A 266 -34.04 46.10 -40.69
N LEU A 267 -32.97 45.41 -41.08
CA LEU A 267 -32.68 45.09 -42.48
C LEU A 267 -33.55 43.95 -43.00
N TYR A 268 -33.90 42.97 -42.16
CA TYR A 268 -34.82 41.89 -42.53
C TYR A 268 -36.23 42.43 -42.84
N VAL A 269 -36.75 43.33 -42.01
CA VAL A 269 -38.04 43.98 -42.29
C VAL A 269 -37.98 44.76 -43.60
N LEU A 270 -36.90 45.50 -43.84
CA LEU A 270 -36.70 46.22 -45.10
C LEU A 270 -36.65 45.28 -46.31
N LEU A 271 -35.97 44.13 -46.19
CA LEU A 271 -35.93 43.09 -47.22
C LEU A 271 -37.32 42.59 -47.57
N VAL A 272 -38.13 42.24 -46.57
CA VAL A 272 -39.48 41.68 -46.76
C VAL A 272 -40.38 42.71 -47.43
N GLN A 273 -40.37 43.96 -46.96
CA GLN A 273 -41.19 45.03 -47.52
C GLN A 273 -40.76 45.41 -48.95
N ALA A 274 -39.45 45.51 -49.21
CA ALA A 274 -38.93 45.80 -50.54
C ALA A 274 -39.21 44.66 -51.53
N SER A 275 -39.06 43.41 -51.09
CA SER A 275 -39.39 42.22 -51.91
C SER A 275 -40.88 42.16 -52.22
N ALA A 276 -41.73 42.44 -51.23
CA ALA A 276 -43.18 42.50 -51.43
C ALA A 276 -43.58 43.61 -52.41
N TYR A 277 -42.97 44.79 -52.30
CA TYR A 277 -43.22 45.90 -53.22
C TYR A 277 -42.76 45.60 -54.65
N GLY A 278 -41.58 44.98 -54.81
CA GLY A 278 -41.06 44.56 -56.12
C GLY A 278 -41.92 43.50 -56.81
N GLN A 279 -42.54 42.60 -56.04
CA GLN A 279 -43.45 41.59 -56.57
C GLN A 279 -44.85 42.16 -56.88
N ALA A 280 -45.37 43.07 -56.05
CA ALA A 280 -46.76 43.55 -56.14
C ALA A 280 -46.95 44.76 -57.06
N CYS A 281 -46.00 45.70 -57.07
CA CYS A 281 -46.20 47.02 -57.67
C CYS A 281 -45.26 47.29 -58.85
N ASP A 282 -43.94 47.05 -58.70
CA ASP A 282 -42.95 47.42 -59.71
C ASP A 282 -41.82 46.40 -59.85
N LYS A 283 -41.80 45.72 -61.01
CA LYS A 283 -40.78 44.70 -61.36
C LYS A 283 -39.40 45.30 -61.66
N SER A 284 -39.24 46.63 -61.65
CA SER A 284 -37.96 47.31 -61.88
C SER A 284 -37.09 47.46 -60.63
N LEU A 285 -37.61 47.05 -59.45
CA LEU A 285 -36.89 46.95 -58.19
C LEU A 285 -36.36 45.52 -57.99
N SER A 286 -35.03 45.36 -57.93
CA SER A 286 -34.39 44.11 -57.52
C SER A 286 -33.68 44.26 -56.18
N VAL A 287 -33.90 43.29 -55.29
CA VAL A 287 -33.30 43.27 -53.95
C VAL A 287 -32.23 42.18 -53.89
N SER A 288 -31.03 42.53 -53.44
CA SER A 288 -29.93 41.57 -53.24
C SER A 288 -29.29 41.77 -51.86
N ILE A 289 -28.92 40.67 -51.21
CA ILE A 289 -28.15 40.70 -49.97
C ILE A 289 -26.68 40.56 -50.33
N SER A 290 -25.82 41.45 -49.84
CA SER A 290 -24.38 41.44 -50.10
C SER A 290 -23.58 41.52 -48.80
N GLY A 291 -22.54 40.70 -48.68
CA GLY A 291 -21.70 40.64 -47.48
C GLY A 291 -21.13 39.25 -47.21
N ASP A 292 -20.42 39.12 -46.09
CA ASP A 292 -19.86 37.86 -45.62
C ASP A 292 -20.91 37.08 -44.80
N VAL A 293 -21.37 35.95 -45.36
CA VAL A 293 -22.40 35.10 -44.75
C VAL A 293 -21.84 34.30 -43.57
N ASP A 294 -20.55 33.98 -43.58
CA ASP A 294 -19.92 33.17 -42.54
C ASP A 294 -19.63 34.01 -41.28
N GLU A 295 -19.18 35.26 -41.45
CA GLU A 295 -19.06 36.22 -40.35
C GLU A 295 -20.42 36.55 -39.72
N ALA A 296 -21.47 36.66 -40.54
CA ALA A 296 -22.84 36.90 -40.08
C ALA A 296 -23.44 35.71 -39.32
N LYS A 297 -23.15 34.47 -39.75
CA LYS A 297 -23.53 33.25 -39.02
C LYS A 297 -22.86 33.20 -37.66
N ALA A 298 -21.57 33.57 -37.57
CA ALA A 298 -20.83 33.62 -36.31
C ALA A 298 -21.44 34.63 -35.31
N LEU A 299 -21.88 35.81 -35.79
CA LEU A 299 -22.55 36.81 -34.97
C LEU A 299 -23.96 36.41 -34.52
N SER A 300 -24.64 35.54 -35.27
CA SER A 300 -25.98 35.05 -34.93
C SER A 300 -25.99 33.92 -33.88
N LYS A 301 -24.84 33.29 -33.60
CA LYS A 301 -24.68 32.39 -32.47
C LYS A 301 -24.47 33.25 -31.20
N PRO A 302 -25.26 33.08 -30.13
CA PRO A 302 -24.95 33.73 -28.86
C PRO A 302 -23.54 33.29 -28.40
N PRO A 303 -22.77 34.14 -27.71
CA PRO A 303 -21.54 33.69 -27.07
C PRO A 303 -21.90 32.54 -26.13
N GLU A 304 -21.31 31.37 -26.35
CA GLU A 304 -21.40 30.28 -25.38
C GLU A 304 -20.86 30.81 -24.04
N ASP A 305 -21.62 30.56 -22.97
CA ASP A 305 -21.31 30.94 -21.61
C ASP A 305 -19.84 30.62 -21.31
N SER A 306 -19.10 31.67 -20.92
CA SER A 306 -17.79 31.55 -20.30
C SER A 306 -17.93 30.70 -19.03
N GLN A 307 -17.62 29.42 -19.13
CA GLN A 307 -17.28 28.61 -17.98
C GLN A 307 -15.91 29.08 -17.48
N ASP A 308 -15.90 29.50 -16.21
CA ASP A 308 -14.71 29.69 -15.40
C ASP A 308 -13.84 28.43 -15.46
N ASP A 309 -12.65 28.54 -16.05
CA ASP A 309 -11.55 27.61 -15.82
C ASP A 309 -10.38 28.40 -15.21
N ASP A 310 -10.42 28.45 -13.88
CA ASP A 310 -9.32 28.84 -13.01
C ASP A 310 -8.38 27.63 -12.88
N SER A 311 -7.22 27.63 -13.56
CA SER A 311 -6.06 26.82 -13.17
C SER A 311 -4.78 27.11 -13.98
N GLY A 312 -3.66 27.18 -13.25
CA GLY A 312 -2.29 26.90 -13.73
C GLY A 312 -1.51 28.15 -14.14
N ASP A 313 -0.86 28.86 -13.22
CA ASP A 313 0.47 28.54 -12.68
C ASP A 313 1.51 28.21 -13.77
N SER A 314 2.37 29.18 -14.09
CA SER A 314 3.73 28.96 -14.56
C SER A 314 4.56 30.24 -14.39
N ASP A 315 5.44 30.15 -13.39
CA ASP A 315 6.54 31.04 -13.08
C ASP A 315 7.64 30.93 -14.15
N ALA A 316 8.08 32.06 -14.71
CA ALA A 316 9.28 32.14 -15.56
C ALA A 316 9.83 33.58 -15.56
N GLU A 317 10.97 33.75 -14.90
CA GLU A 317 11.80 34.95 -14.92
C GLU A 317 12.69 35.05 -16.18
N GLU A 318 13.10 36.30 -16.47
CA GLU A 318 14.19 36.78 -17.36
C GLU A 318 14.04 36.56 -18.89
N GLU A 319 14.38 37.47 -19.80
CA GLU A 319 14.90 38.84 -19.74
C GLU A 319 14.58 39.59 -21.06
N GLN A 320 14.60 40.91 -20.96
CA GLN A 320 14.20 41.89 -21.96
C GLN A 320 15.05 41.93 -23.24
N GLU A 321 14.38 42.08 -24.40
CA GLU A 321 14.87 42.99 -25.45
C GLU A 321 13.76 43.87 -26.04
N LYS A 322 14.16 45.11 -26.32
CA LYS A 322 13.34 46.32 -26.34
C LYS A 322 12.75 46.59 -27.72
N THR A 323 11.42 46.68 -27.83
CA THR A 323 10.78 47.63 -28.75
C THR A 323 9.72 48.44 -28.01
N LYS A 324 9.86 49.76 -28.06
CA LYS A 324 9.13 50.75 -27.25
C LYS A 324 7.62 50.69 -27.53
N ARG A 325 6.87 49.97 -26.69
CA ARG A 325 5.40 50.09 -26.60
C ARG A 325 5.03 51.47 -26.08
N ARG A 326 4.46 52.31 -26.94
CA ARG A 326 3.70 53.49 -26.52
C ARG A 326 2.54 53.01 -25.64
N ARG A 327 2.42 53.51 -24.41
CA ARG A 327 1.17 53.45 -23.65
C ARG A 327 0.04 53.98 -24.55
N PRO A 328 -1.05 53.23 -24.77
CA PRO A 328 -2.20 53.80 -25.46
C PRO A 328 -2.67 54.98 -24.62
N THR A 329 -2.68 56.16 -25.22
CA THR A 329 -3.28 57.34 -24.60
C THR A 329 -4.77 57.06 -24.44
N THR A 330 -5.43 57.68 -23.45
CA THR A 330 -6.88 57.55 -23.24
C THR A 330 -7.69 57.84 -24.51
N GLY A 331 -7.14 58.64 -25.44
CA GLY A 331 -7.67 58.85 -26.79
C GLY A 331 -7.66 57.59 -27.68
N GLY A 332 -6.62 56.75 -27.64
CA GLY A 332 -6.56 55.50 -28.41
C GLY A 332 -7.60 54.47 -27.96
N GLN A 333 -7.85 54.36 -26.65
CA GLN A 333 -8.93 53.50 -26.12
C GLN A 333 -10.33 54.03 -26.47
N LEU A 334 -10.51 55.35 -26.53
CA LEU A 334 -11.76 55.97 -26.98
C LEU A 334 -11.96 55.81 -28.49
N ASP A 335 -10.90 55.90 -29.28
CA ASP A 335 -10.95 55.67 -30.73
C ASP A 335 -11.21 54.20 -31.07
N ASP A 336 -10.65 53.26 -30.30
CA ASP A 336 -10.90 51.83 -30.48
C ASP A 336 -12.32 51.45 -30.01
N LYS A 337 -12.80 52.01 -28.89
CA LYS A 337 -14.23 51.93 -28.52
C LYS A 337 -15.12 52.55 -29.59
N ARG A 338 -14.75 53.69 -30.16
CA ARG A 338 -15.52 54.34 -31.23
C ARG A 338 -15.54 53.49 -32.50
N ARG A 339 -14.42 52.85 -32.87
CA ARG A 339 -14.35 51.88 -33.96
C ARG A 339 -15.23 50.67 -33.69
N GLU A 340 -15.21 50.15 -32.47
CA GLU A 340 -16.05 49.02 -32.04
C GLU A 340 -17.54 49.36 -32.07
N MET A 341 -17.92 50.53 -31.58
CA MET A 341 -19.30 51.02 -31.60
C MET A 341 -19.82 51.35 -33.01
N LEU A 342 -18.92 51.59 -33.98
CA LEU A 342 -19.24 51.84 -35.38
C LEU A 342 -19.03 50.59 -36.26
N LYS A 343 -18.78 49.42 -35.67
CA LYS A 343 -18.68 48.16 -36.42
C LYS A 343 -19.99 47.92 -37.17
N ARG A 344 -19.87 47.85 -38.50
CA ARG A 344 -20.99 47.54 -39.38
C ARG A 344 -21.26 46.05 -39.31
N HIS A 345 -22.52 45.69 -39.43
CA HIS A 345 -22.90 44.31 -39.63
C HIS A 345 -22.30 43.80 -40.95
N PRO A 346 -21.75 42.57 -40.99
CA PRO A 346 -21.08 42.02 -42.18
C PRO A 346 -22.02 41.84 -43.38
N LEU A 347 -23.33 41.74 -43.15
CA LEU A 347 -24.37 41.76 -44.19
C LEU A 347 -24.95 43.16 -44.39
N SER A 348 -25.13 43.52 -45.66
CA SER A 348 -25.77 44.74 -46.13
C SER A 348 -26.82 44.41 -47.20
N LEU A 349 -27.82 45.28 -47.34
CA LEU A 349 -28.92 45.09 -48.26
C LEU A 349 -28.83 46.08 -49.43
N CYS A 350 -28.82 45.60 -50.66
CA CYS A 350 -28.76 46.40 -51.88
C CYS A 350 -30.12 46.39 -52.58
N LEU A 351 -30.69 47.59 -52.78
CA LEU A 351 -31.87 47.81 -53.59
C LEU A 351 -31.45 48.48 -54.90
N ASP A 352 -31.67 47.79 -56.01
CA ASP A 352 -31.35 48.29 -57.34
C ASP A 352 -32.65 48.69 -58.04
N LEU A 353 -32.75 49.97 -58.39
CA LEU A 353 -33.87 50.57 -59.10
C LEU A 353 -33.46 50.89 -60.54
N ARG A 354 -34.20 50.38 -61.52
CA ARG A 354 -33.93 50.60 -62.95
C ARG A 354 -34.85 51.69 -63.52
N CYS A 355 -34.45 52.95 -63.42
CA CYS A 355 -35.19 54.12 -63.94
C CYS A 355 -34.32 54.96 -64.88
N LYS A 356 -34.42 54.77 -66.20
CA LYS A 356 -33.63 55.49 -67.26
C LYS A 356 -32.09 55.55 -67.04
N GLY A 357 -31.60 54.85 -66.03
CA GLY A 357 -30.26 54.67 -65.48
C GLY A 357 -30.38 53.69 -64.31
N THR A 358 -29.30 53.02 -63.91
CA THR A 358 -29.31 52.07 -62.78
C THR A 358 -28.84 52.77 -61.50
N HIS A 359 -29.72 52.89 -60.51
CA HIS A 359 -29.40 53.44 -59.20
C HIS A 359 -29.41 52.33 -58.15
N THR A 360 -28.26 52.11 -57.50
CA THR A 360 -28.08 51.07 -56.48
C THR A 360 -27.99 51.73 -55.10
N HIS A 361 -28.86 51.32 -54.18
CA HIS A 361 -28.92 51.82 -52.80
C HIS A 361 -28.50 50.71 -51.83
N THR A 362 -27.36 50.89 -51.15
CA THR A 362 -26.87 49.94 -50.15
C THR A 362 -27.17 50.42 -48.73
N PHE A 363 -27.89 49.60 -47.97
CA PHE A 363 -28.25 49.82 -46.57
C PHE A 363 -27.33 48.99 -45.67
N TYR A 364 -26.65 49.68 -44.76
CA TYR A 364 -25.83 49.06 -43.71
C TYR A 364 -26.56 49.15 -42.38
N SER A 365 -26.41 48.12 -41.54
CA SER A 365 -26.81 48.16 -40.14
C SER A 365 -25.57 48.25 -39.27
N SER A 366 -25.61 49.10 -38.24
CA SER A 366 -24.64 49.10 -37.15
C SER A 366 -25.37 48.63 -35.89
N SER A 367 -24.90 47.53 -35.29
CA SER A 367 -25.52 46.95 -34.09
C SER A 367 -25.24 47.84 -32.88
N PHE A 368 -26.19 48.72 -32.55
CA PHE A 368 -26.14 49.53 -31.33
C PHE A 368 -26.93 48.81 -30.22
N CYS A 369 -26.30 47.84 -29.55
CA CYS A 369 -26.89 47.19 -28.38
C CYS A 369 -26.67 48.10 -27.16
N VAL A 370 -27.57 49.05 -26.93
CA VAL A 370 -27.62 49.76 -25.64
C VAL A 370 -28.26 48.81 -24.65
N SER A 371 -27.43 48.11 -23.87
CA SER A 371 -27.84 47.49 -22.63
C SER A 371 -28.30 48.60 -21.67
N ALA A 372 -29.58 48.97 -21.75
CA ALA A 372 -30.19 49.92 -20.82
C ALA A 372 -30.33 49.22 -19.46
N SER A 373 -29.30 49.36 -18.63
CA SER A 373 -29.36 49.01 -17.20
C SER A 373 -30.42 49.91 -16.55
N HIS A 374 -31.58 49.34 -16.22
CA HIS A 374 -32.55 49.99 -15.33
C HIS A 374 -31.96 50.07 -13.93
N ARG A 375 -31.97 51.27 -13.36
CA ARG A 375 -31.65 51.55 -11.96
C ARG A 375 -32.91 51.52 -11.12
#